data_AF-A0A354B2F2-F1
#
_entry.id   AF-A0A354B2F2-F1
#
_cell.length_a   1.000
_cell.length_b   1.000
_cell.length_c   1.000
_cell.angle_alpha   90.00
_cell.angle_beta   90.00
_cell.angle_gamma   90.00
#
_symmetry.space_group_name_H-M   'P 1'
#
loop_
_entity.id
_entity.type
_entity.pdbx_description
1 polymer ?
#
loop_
_entity_poly.entity_id
_entity_poly.type
_entity_poly.pdbx_seq_one_letter_code
_entity_poly.pdbx_strand_id
1 'polypeptide(L)'
;VLLDFGLVCGPGFVTPGYAPPERLRSPLPEPWMDLHSLGVTALVLLSGEPPQGLLDPGSLEWRWPACLASEAPLRQLLARLVGEGGERRFGSASQALA
;
A
#
# COMPACT_ATOMS: atom_id res chain seq x y z
N VAL A 1 -11.93 13.06 1.75
CA VAL A 1 -12.76 12.92 0.53
C VAL A 1 -11.87 12.35 -0.56
N LEU A 2 -12.32 11.32 -1.28
CA LEU A 2 -11.62 10.79 -2.45
C LEU A 2 -12.04 11.59 -3.69
N LEU A 3 -11.08 11.93 -4.54
CA LEU A 3 -11.25 12.77 -5.73
C LEU A 3 -10.45 12.16 -6.89
N ASP A 4 -10.60 12.73 -8.08
CA ASP A 4 -9.83 12.37 -9.28
C ASP A 4 -10.05 10.91 -9.77
N PHE A 5 -11.28 10.60 -10.18
CA PHE A 5 -11.68 9.29 -10.69
C PHE A 5 -11.29 9.06 -12.17
N GLY A 6 -10.41 9.88 -12.76
CA GLY A 6 -10.07 9.82 -14.18
C GLY A 6 -9.31 8.56 -14.62
N LEU A 7 -8.78 7.78 -13.67
CA LEU A 7 -7.97 6.57 -13.93
C LEU A 7 -8.59 5.27 -13.38
N VAL A 8 -9.88 5.28 -13.03
CA VAL A 8 -10.57 4.08 -12.50
C VAL A 8 -10.55 2.95 -13.54
N CYS A 9 -9.99 1.80 -13.16
CA CYS A 9 -9.95 0.56 -13.96
C CYS A 9 -9.32 0.64 -15.37
N GLY A 10 -8.52 1.66 -15.68
CA GLY A 10 -7.89 1.83 -17.01
C GLY A 10 -6.59 1.05 -17.23
N PRO A 11 -6.14 0.86 -18.49
CA PRO A 11 -4.80 0.36 -18.82
C PRO A 11 -3.77 1.42 -18.41
N GLY A 12 -3.35 1.33 -17.14
CA GLY A 12 -3.14 2.53 -16.32
C GLY A 12 -1.71 2.97 -16.11
N PHE A 13 -1.53 4.30 -16.15
CA PHE A 13 -0.47 5.00 -15.46
C PHE A 13 -0.64 4.84 -13.94
N VAL A 14 0.47 4.79 -13.21
CA VAL A 14 0.48 4.78 -11.76
C VAL A 14 1.44 5.84 -11.24
N THR A 15 1.18 6.35 -10.04
CA THR A 15 2.14 7.19 -9.33
C THR A 15 3.27 6.30 -8.79
N PRO A 16 4.53 6.53 -9.19
CA PRO A 16 5.66 5.73 -8.72
C PRO A 16 5.76 5.71 -7.20
N GLY A 17 6.00 4.52 -6.63
CA GLY A 17 6.13 4.32 -5.18
C GLY A 17 4.81 4.07 -4.44
N TYR A 18 3.64 4.37 -5.04
CA TYR A 18 2.33 4.05 -4.44
C TYR A 18 1.75 2.74 -4.98
N ALA A 19 2.05 2.39 -6.22
CA ALA A 19 1.56 1.16 -6.81
C ALA A 19 2.36 -0.06 -6.33
N PRO A 20 1.69 -1.21 -6.13
CA PRO A 20 2.39 -2.44 -5.84
C PRO A 20 3.28 -2.86 -7.02
N PRO A 21 4.44 -3.49 -6.78
CA PRO A 21 5.38 -3.86 -7.84
C PRO A 21 4.76 -4.81 -8.89
N GLU A 22 3.78 -5.62 -8.49
CA GLU A 22 3.06 -6.52 -9.37
C GLU A 22 2.12 -5.80 -10.35
N ARG A 23 1.77 -4.53 -10.10
CA ARG A 23 0.94 -3.73 -11.01
C ARG A 23 1.53 -3.61 -12.41
N LEU A 24 2.85 -3.61 -12.51
CA LEU A 24 3.59 -3.59 -13.79
C LEU A 24 3.46 -4.90 -14.57
N ARG A 25 3.16 -6.01 -13.89
CA ARG A 25 3.05 -7.35 -14.47
C ARG A 25 1.60 -7.80 -14.63
N SER A 26 0.67 -7.18 -13.91
CA SER A 26 -0.75 -7.53 -13.97
C SER A 26 -1.45 -6.83 -15.14
N PRO A 27 -2.23 -7.58 -15.96
CA PRO A 27 -2.99 -7.01 -17.06
C PRO A 27 -4.17 -6.15 -16.59
N LEU A 28 -4.67 -6.37 -15.37
CA LEU A 28 -5.84 -5.68 -14.81
C LEU A 28 -5.60 -5.21 -13.37
N PRO A 29 -6.13 -4.04 -12.98
CA PRO A 29 -6.14 -3.61 -11.60
C PRO A 29 -7.07 -4.50 -10.77
N GLU A 30 -6.67 -4.78 -9.52
CA GLU A 30 -7.44 -5.58 -8.57
C GLU A 30 -7.70 -4.77 -7.28
N PRO A 31 -8.79 -5.04 -6.53
CA PRO A 31 -9.15 -4.25 -5.34
C PRO A 31 -8.04 -4.15 -4.27
N TRP A 32 -7.21 -5.18 -4.14
CA TRP A 32 -6.10 -5.17 -3.19
C TRP A 32 -5.02 -4.14 -3.55
N MET A 33 -4.92 -3.71 -4.82
CA MET A 33 -3.94 -2.71 -5.27
C MET A 33 -4.26 -1.31 -4.73
N ASP A 34 -5.54 -0.98 -4.58
CA ASP A 34 -5.98 0.24 -3.90
C ASP A 34 -5.68 0.17 -2.40
N LEU A 35 -5.85 -1.01 -1.79
CA LEU A 35 -5.48 -1.24 -0.39
C LEU A 35 -3.97 -1.11 -0.15
N HIS A 36 -3.15 -1.58 -1.09
CA HIS A 36 -1.71 -1.35 -1.06
C HIS A 36 -1.38 0.15 -1.10
N SER A 37 -1.95 0.87 -2.07
CA SER A 37 -1.75 2.32 -2.22
C SER A 37 -2.21 3.11 -0.99
N LEU A 38 -3.28 2.66 -0.33
CA LEU A 38 -3.75 3.20 0.95
C LEU A 38 -2.73 2.94 2.08
N GLY A 39 -2.16 1.74 2.15
CA GLY A 39 -1.12 1.42 3.13
C GLY A 39 0.12 2.31 2.98
N VAL A 40 0.59 2.52 1.74
CA VAL A 40 1.70 3.45 1.45
C VAL A 40 1.32 4.88 1.84
N THR A 41 0.11 5.32 1.51
CA THR A 41 -0.38 6.66 1.88
C THR A 41 -0.37 6.86 3.39
N ALA A 42 -0.83 5.87 4.16
CA ALA A 42 -0.79 5.92 5.62
C ALA A 42 0.64 6.03 6.15
N LEU A 43 1.59 5.27 5.58
CA LEU A 43 3.00 5.37 5.97
C LEU A 43 3.59 6.76 5.66
N VAL A 44 3.29 7.34 4.50
CA VAL A 44 3.70 8.71 4.14
C VAL A 44 3.14 9.72 5.16
N LEU A 45 1.85 9.61 5.51
CA LEU A 45 1.23 10.52 6.49
C LEU A 45 1.82 10.37 7.90
N LEU A 46 2.12 9.15 8.34
CA LEU A 46 2.66 8.86 9.67
C LEU A 46 4.15 9.21 9.81
N SER A 47 4.92 9.07 8.73
CA SER A 47 6.36 9.37 8.73
C SER A 47 6.68 10.82 8.35
N GLY A 48 5.87 11.44 7.50
CA GLY A 48 6.23 12.67 6.79
C GLY A 48 7.25 12.45 5.66
N GLU A 49 7.62 11.21 5.35
CA GLU A 49 8.62 10.84 4.34
C GLU A 49 7.94 10.49 3.00
N PRO A 50 8.63 10.73 1.87
CA PRO A 50 8.12 10.35 0.56
C PRO A 50 8.13 8.82 0.39
N PRO A 51 7.24 8.25 -0.46
CA PRO A 51 7.11 6.79 -0.60
C PRO A 51 8.41 6.10 -1.06
N GLN A 52 9.26 6.78 -1.83
CA GLN A 52 10.55 6.23 -2.28
C GLN A 52 11.55 6.06 -1.13
N GLY A 53 11.38 6.80 -0.04
CA GLY A 53 12.20 6.68 1.18
C GLY A 53 11.69 5.61 2.15
N LEU A 54 10.49 5.05 1.91
CA LEU A 54 9.81 4.14 2.82
C LEU A 54 9.99 2.65 2.48
N LEU A 55 10.42 2.33 1.27
CA LEU A 55 10.78 0.98 0.86
C LEU A 55 12.27 0.91 0.57
N ASP A 56 12.99 0.02 1.25
CA ASP A 56 14.40 -0.17 0.97
C ASP A 56 14.58 -0.87 -0.38
N PRO A 57 15.30 -0.28 -1.35
CA PRO A 57 15.42 -0.86 -2.69
C PRO A 57 16.29 -2.12 -2.73
N GLY A 58 17.11 -2.36 -1.71
CA GLY A 58 17.98 -3.54 -1.62
C GLY A 58 17.27 -4.73 -0.97
N SER A 59 16.60 -4.51 0.15
CA SER A 59 15.91 -5.59 0.90
C SER A 59 14.43 -5.75 0.56
N LEU A 60 13.81 -4.76 -0.09
CA LEU A 60 12.35 -4.64 -0.27
C LEU A 60 11.58 -4.64 1.05
N GLU A 61 12.24 -4.24 2.14
CA GLU A 61 11.60 -4.09 3.45
C GLU A 61 11.07 -2.67 3.65
N TRP A 62 9.88 -2.59 4.23
CA TRP A 62 9.27 -1.33 4.62
C TRP A 62 9.94 -0.75 5.86
N ARG A 63 10.26 0.55 5.79
CA ARG A 63 10.70 1.35 6.94
C ARG A 63 9.48 1.79 7.73
N TRP A 64 9.41 1.34 8.97
CA TRP A 64 8.27 1.60 9.85
C TRP A 64 8.47 2.88 10.67
N PRO A 65 7.53 3.84 10.62
CA PRO A 65 7.53 5.00 11.52
C PRO A 65 7.66 4.59 12.99
N ALA A 66 8.45 5.34 13.77
CA ALA A 66 8.66 5.04 15.19
C ALA A 66 7.36 5.04 16.01
N CYS A 67 6.38 5.87 15.63
CA CYS A 67 5.06 5.91 16.28
C CYS A 67 4.27 4.59 16.18
N LEU A 68 4.60 3.72 15.22
CA LEU A 68 3.99 2.40 15.09
C LEU A 68 4.62 1.34 16.01
N ALA A 69 5.73 1.66 16.70
CA ALA A 69 6.34 0.73 17.65
C ALA A 69 5.44 0.48 18.86
N SER A 70 4.68 1.49 19.31
CA SER A 70 3.70 1.38 20.39
C SER A 70 2.34 0.85 19.94
N GLU A 71 2.05 0.86 18.63
CA GLU A 71 0.75 0.50 18.04
C GLU A 71 0.85 -0.80 17.23
N ALA A 72 1.19 -1.90 17.91
CA ALA A 72 1.39 -3.21 17.26
C ALA A 72 0.20 -3.66 16.37
N PRO A 73 -1.07 -3.48 16.75
CA PRO A 73 -2.20 -3.85 15.89
C PRO A 73 -2.24 -3.04 14.58
N LEU A 74 -2.04 -1.72 14.66
CA LEU A 74 -2.02 -0.86 13.48
C LEU A 74 -0.83 -1.21 12.58
N ARG A 75 0.34 -1.48 13.16
CA ARG A 75 1.52 -1.92 12.40
C ARG A 75 1.25 -3.22 11.63
N GLN A 76 0.60 -4.20 12.27
CA GLN A 76 0.26 -5.46 11.62
C GLN A 76 -0.74 -5.27 10.49
N LEU A 77 -1.77 -4.44 10.69
CA LEU A 77 -2.74 -4.10 9.65
C LEU A 77 -2.06 -3.44 8.46
N LEU A 78 -1.22 -2.43 8.70
CA LEU A 78 -0.49 -1.73 7.65
C LEU A 78 0.48 -2.68 6.91
N ALA A 79 1.20 -3.54 7.64
CA ALA A 79 2.07 -4.56 7.04
C ALA A 79 1.31 -5.52 6.13
N ARG A 80 0.06 -5.82 6.48
CA ARG A 80 -0.83 -6.65 5.67
C ARG A 80 -1.33 -5.95 4.40
N LEU A 81 -1.55 -4.63 4.46
CA LEU A 81 -1.91 -3.81 3.29
C LEU A 81 -0.75 -3.71 2.28
N VAL A 82 0.47 -3.48 2.76
CA VAL A 82 1.65 -3.24 1.89
C VAL A 82 2.47 -4.48 1.55
N GLY A 83 2.20 -5.62 2.20
CA GLY A 83 2.96 -6.85 2.04
C GLY A 83 2.84 -7.49 0.66
N GLU A 84 3.76 -8.39 0.34
CA GLU A 84 3.78 -9.20 -0.89
C GLU A 84 3.09 -10.57 -0.68
N GLY A 85 2.34 -11.04 -1.68
CA GLY A 85 1.78 -12.40 -1.71
C GLY A 85 0.29 -12.56 -1.35
N GLY A 86 -0.45 -13.27 -2.21
CA GLY A 86 -1.92 -13.33 -2.25
C GLY A 86 -2.64 -13.89 -1.01
N GLU A 87 -1.98 -14.72 -0.18
CA GLU A 87 -2.59 -15.27 1.04
C GLU A 87 -2.51 -14.31 2.23
N ARG A 88 -1.54 -13.39 2.23
CA ARG A 88 -1.37 -12.43 3.32
C ARG A 88 -2.19 -11.17 3.12
N ARG A 89 -2.62 -10.81 1.91
CA ARG A 89 -3.34 -9.55 1.67
C ARG A 89 -4.79 -9.57 2.14
N PHE A 90 -5.38 -8.37 2.22
CA PHE A 90 -6.82 -8.21 2.29
C PHE A 90 -7.40 -8.22 0.86
N GLY A 91 -8.40 -9.05 0.60
CA GLY A 91 -9.10 -9.12 -0.69
C GLY A 91 -10.16 -8.02 -0.86
N SER A 92 -10.53 -7.31 0.20
CA SER A 92 -11.47 -6.18 0.15
C SER A 92 -11.31 -5.24 1.34
N ALA A 93 -11.82 -4.01 1.20
CA ALA A 93 -11.90 -3.06 2.30
C ALA A 93 -12.73 -3.59 3.48
N SER A 94 -13.82 -4.30 3.21
CA SER A 94 -14.63 -4.93 4.25
C SER A 94 -13.85 -5.94 5.07
N GLN A 95 -12.97 -6.73 4.43
CA GLN A 95 -12.09 -7.65 5.15
C GLN A 95 -11.04 -6.93 5.99
N ALA A 96 -10.59 -5.74 5.56
CA ALA A 96 -9.64 -4.92 6.32
C ALA A 96 -10.26 -4.25 7.56
N LEU A 97 -11.59 -4.13 7.60
CA LEU A 97 -12.34 -3.51 8.70
C LEU A 97 -12.94 -4.52 9.69
N ALA A 98 -12.91 -5.81 9.36
CA ALA A 98 -13.44 -6.90 10.19
C ALA A 98 -12.46 -7.29 11.30
#